data_AF-A0A5N0TEZ6-F1
#
_entry.id   AF-A0A5N0TEZ6-F1
#
_cell.length_a   1.000
_cell.length_b   1.000
_cell.length_c   1.000
_cell.angle_alpha   90.00
_cell.angle_beta   90.00
_cell.angle_gamma   90.00
#
_symmetry.space_group_name_H-M   'P 1'
#
loop_
_entity.id
_entity.type
_entity.pdbx_description
1 polymer ?
#
loop_
_entity_poly.entity_id
_entity_poly.type
_entity_poly.pdbx_seq_one_letter_code
_entity_poly.pdbx_strand_id
1 'polypeptide(L)'
;MTRESWAGLGPEWDRDFLNGPRNRGKQAAILATDIEFAHQWVNTMTALVAQNLDDGEFVNARMAALKDWDRARKREQKAIHYRFNPLRRSRRLIERDTRQALSGPTTEQIAELRANLEAVRAEYAARQGQETSEPRTTRPRPAQRAPRAATRSAATPAGPALHPGLADLDEGIRSDYQALAPDLDLVTTPDDTLRTTWAELNPGMSGELIESVLADINGT
;
A
#
# COMPACT_ATOMS: atom_id res chain seq x y z
N MET A 1 6.09 8.12 -24.15
CA MET A 1 6.98 6.99 -24.50
C MET A 1 6.62 6.51 -25.90
N THR A 2 7.43 6.86 -26.90
CA THR A 2 7.26 6.43 -28.30
C THR A 2 7.74 4.99 -28.50
N ARG A 3 7.16 4.26 -29.47
CA ARG A 3 7.43 2.86 -29.85
C ARG A 3 8.88 2.52 -30.22
N GLU A 4 9.80 3.48 -30.13
CA GLU A 4 11.17 3.41 -30.67
C GLU A 4 12.23 2.87 -29.69
N SER A 5 11.92 2.65 -28.40
CA SER A 5 12.92 2.19 -27.42
C SER A 5 13.33 0.72 -27.52
N TRP A 6 12.72 -0.05 -28.44
CA TRP A 6 13.00 -1.48 -28.64
C TRP A 6 14.04 -1.75 -29.74
N ALA A 7 14.48 -0.71 -30.48
CA ALA A 7 15.37 -0.85 -31.63
C ALA A 7 16.80 -1.35 -31.30
N GLY A 8 17.17 -1.40 -30.01
CA GLY A 8 18.48 -1.88 -29.55
C GLY A 8 18.52 -3.34 -29.08
N LEU A 9 17.41 -4.07 -29.12
CA LEU A 9 17.36 -5.49 -28.76
C LEU A 9 17.51 -6.31 -30.05
N GLY A 10 18.51 -7.19 -30.09
CA GLY A 10 18.82 -8.00 -31.28
C GLY A 10 17.70 -8.97 -31.67
N PRO A 11 17.83 -9.66 -32.82
CA PRO A 11 16.82 -10.58 -33.36
C PRO A 11 16.50 -11.77 -32.43
N GLU A 12 17.28 -11.99 -31.39
CA GLU A 12 17.04 -12.98 -30.34
C GLU A 12 15.91 -12.62 -29.36
N TRP A 13 15.34 -11.41 -29.39
CA TRP A 13 14.25 -11.01 -28.50
C TRP A 13 12.93 -10.87 -29.26
N ASP A 14 12.17 -11.97 -29.33
CA ASP A 14 10.83 -11.95 -29.93
C ASP A 14 9.83 -11.14 -29.07
N ARG A 15 8.89 -10.43 -29.71
CA ARG A 15 7.83 -9.67 -29.05
C ARG A 15 6.98 -10.53 -28.12
N ASP A 16 6.75 -11.78 -28.48
CA ASP A 16 5.97 -12.72 -27.68
C ASP A 16 6.66 -13.05 -26.36
N PHE A 17 8.00 -13.18 -26.40
CA PHE A 17 8.81 -13.32 -25.20
C PHE A 17 8.75 -12.07 -24.31
N LEU A 18 8.78 -10.87 -24.90
CA LEU A 18 8.77 -9.62 -24.15
C LEU A 18 7.41 -9.34 -23.48
N ASN A 19 6.29 -9.72 -24.09
CA ASN A 19 4.97 -9.25 -23.64
C ASN A 19 4.19 -10.24 -22.77
N GLY A 20 4.32 -11.56 -22.98
CA GLY A 20 3.46 -12.53 -22.31
C GLY A 20 4.10 -13.20 -21.08
N PRO A 21 4.94 -14.24 -21.25
CA PRO A 21 5.46 -15.03 -20.13
C PRO A 21 6.37 -14.24 -19.18
N ARG A 22 7.26 -13.40 -19.70
CA ARG A 22 8.20 -12.60 -18.89
C ARG A 22 7.48 -11.64 -17.96
N ASN A 23 6.47 -10.93 -18.46
CA ASN A 23 5.70 -9.97 -17.66
C ASN A 23 4.93 -10.67 -16.55
N ARG A 24 4.29 -11.81 -16.86
CA ARG A 24 3.63 -12.65 -15.84
C ARG A 24 4.61 -13.19 -14.81
N GLY A 25 5.79 -13.66 -15.23
CA GLY A 25 6.84 -14.10 -14.31
C GLY A 25 7.33 -12.97 -13.40
N LYS A 26 7.50 -11.76 -13.94
CA LYS A 26 7.86 -10.57 -13.15
C LYS A 26 6.76 -10.23 -12.13
N GLN A 27 5.50 -10.20 -12.55
CA GLN A 27 4.36 -9.94 -11.66
C GLN A 27 4.26 -11.01 -10.56
N ALA A 28 4.41 -12.28 -10.91
CA ALA A 28 4.44 -13.38 -9.94
C ALA A 28 5.59 -13.24 -8.92
N ALA A 29 6.78 -12.84 -9.37
CA ALA A 29 7.91 -12.60 -8.49
C ALA A 29 7.67 -11.40 -7.54
N ILE A 30 7.07 -10.31 -8.03
CA ILE A 30 6.70 -9.15 -7.19
C ILE A 30 5.68 -9.59 -6.14
N LEU A 31 4.63 -10.31 -6.54
CA LEU A 31 3.59 -10.79 -5.62
C LEU A 31 4.18 -11.71 -4.55
N ALA A 32 5.05 -12.65 -4.92
CA ALA A 32 5.70 -13.53 -3.96
C ALA A 32 6.53 -12.77 -2.92
N THR A 33 7.31 -11.77 -3.37
CA THR A 33 8.04 -10.88 -2.46
C THR A 33 7.09 -10.08 -1.57
N ASP A 34 6.00 -9.53 -2.11
CA ASP A 34 5.04 -8.76 -1.31
C ASP A 34 4.35 -9.62 -0.25
N ILE A 35 4.03 -10.89 -0.55
CA ILE A 35 3.51 -11.87 0.42
C ILE A 35 4.55 -12.11 1.53
N GLU A 36 5.80 -12.40 1.17
CA GLU A 36 6.87 -12.62 2.15
C GLU A 36 7.05 -11.40 3.08
N PHE A 37 7.09 -10.20 2.52
CA PHE A 37 7.19 -8.97 3.31
C PHE A 37 5.95 -8.73 4.18
N ALA A 38 4.75 -9.11 3.74
CA ALA A 38 3.56 -9.06 4.58
C ALA A 38 3.69 -10.00 5.80
N HIS A 39 4.16 -11.23 5.62
CA HIS A 39 4.45 -12.14 6.73
C HIS A 39 5.49 -11.56 7.70
N GLN A 40 6.59 -11.03 7.18
CA GLN A 40 7.62 -10.40 8.00
C GLN A 40 7.07 -9.22 8.81
N TRP A 41 6.19 -8.41 8.22
CA TRP A 41 5.57 -7.28 8.90
C TRP A 41 4.66 -7.73 10.04
N VAL A 42 3.78 -8.71 9.79
CA VAL A 42 2.91 -9.29 10.84
C VAL A 42 3.74 -9.82 12.00
N ASN A 43 4.79 -10.59 11.72
CA ASN A 43 5.68 -11.13 12.75
C ASN A 43 6.39 -10.02 13.54
N THR A 44 6.83 -8.96 12.86
CA THR A 44 7.44 -7.80 13.51
C THR A 44 6.46 -7.11 14.45
N MET A 45 5.22 -6.88 14.01
CA MET A 45 4.19 -6.25 14.83
C MET A 45 3.83 -7.12 16.04
N THR A 46 3.67 -8.44 15.86
CA THR A 46 3.43 -9.38 16.97
C THR A 46 4.58 -9.32 17.99
N ALA A 47 5.83 -9.27 17.53
CA ALA A 47 7.00 -9.17 18.40
C ALA A 47 7.09 -7.82 19.15
N LEU A 48 6.68 -6.71 18.53
CA LEU A 48 6.62 -5.40 19.20
C LEU A 48 5.52 -5.37 20.25
N VAL A 49 4.34 -5.92 19.95
CA VAL A 49 3.24 -6.01 20.93
C VAL A 49 3.64 -6.89 22.12
N ALA A 50 4.36 -7.99 21.88
CA ALA A 50 4.82 -8.88 22.94
C ALA A 50 5.83 -8.22 23.92
N GLN A 51 6.46 -7.11 23.55
CA GLN A 51 7.42 -6.39 24.40
C GLN A 51 6.76 -5.53 25.49
N ASN A 52 5.44 -5.32 25.45
CA ASN A 52 4.71 -4.49 26.41
C ASN A 52 5.32 -3.07 26.60
N LEU A 53 5.75 -2.45 25.49
CA LEU A 53 6.31 -1.10 25.48
C LEU A 53 5.26 -0.06 25.87
N ASP A 54 5.71 1.11 26.35
CA ASP A 54 4.82 2.27 26.47
C ASP A 54 4.40 2.80 25.08
N ASP A 55 3.38 3.65 25.03
CA ASP A 55 2.81 4.16 23.77
C ASP A 55 3.86 4.89 22.91
N GLY A 56 4.71 5.72 23.53
CA GLY A 56 5.72 6.49 22.81
C GLY A 56 6.84 5.60 22.27
N GLU A 57 7.32 4.66 23.08
CA GLU A 57 8.32 3.66 22.72
C GLU A 57 7.81 2.73 21.62
N PHE A 58 6.56 2.26 21.73
CA PHE A 58 5.92 1.41 20.72
C PHE A 58 5.80 2.13 19.38
N VAL A 59 5.30 3.38 19.37
CA VAL A 59 5.17 4.17 18.15
C VAL A 59 6.53 4.39 17.50
N ASN A 60 7.55 4.74 18.28
CA ASN A 60 8.91 4.94 17.77
C ASN A 60 9.49 3.65 17.18
N ALA A 61 9.37 2.52 17.88
CA ALA A 61 9.84 1.23 17.42
C ALA A 61 9.12 0.77 16.14
N ARG A 62 7.78 0.93 16.10
CA ARG A 62 6.96 0.63 14.92
C ARG A 62 7.37 1.47 13.72
N MET A 63 7.58 2.77 13.89
CA MET A 63 7.98 3.67 12.79
C MET A 63 9.40 3.38 12.29
N ALA A 64 10.32 3.02 13.18
CA ALA A 64 11.66 2.57 12.79
C ALA A 64 11.58 1.29 11.94
N ALA A 65 10.86 0.29 12.45
CA ALA A 65 10.65 -0.98 11.76
C ALA A 65 9.98 -0.80 10.39
N LEU A 66 8.95 0.05 10.30
CA LEU A 66 8.26 0.35 9.04
C LEU A 66 9.21 0.95 8.00
N LYS A 67 10.08 1.88 8.40
CA LYS A 67 11.07 2.48 7.50
C LYS A 67 12.10 1.47 7.00
N ASP A 68 12.56 0.57 7.87
CA ASP A 68 13.49 -0.50 7.48
C ASP A 68 12.82 -1.51 6.54
N TRP A 69 11.58 -1.89 6.85
CA TRP A 69 10.74 -2.76 6.04
C TRP A 69 10.54 -2.21 4.63
N ASP A 70 10.13 -0.93 4.50
CA ASP A 70 9.89 -0.29 3.20
C ASP A 70 11.20 -0.19 2.38
N ARG A 71 12.31 0.16 3.03
CA ARG A 71 13.64 0.19 2.39
C ARG A 71 14.07 -1.18 1.90
N ALA A 72 13.82 -2.24 2.67
CA ALA A 72 14.13 -3.61 2.27
C ALA A 72 13.25 -4.07 1.09
N ARG A 73 11.93 -3.85 1.18
CA ARG A 73 10.97 -4.19 0.13
C ARG A 73 11.30 -3.50 -1.20
N LYS A 74 11.55 -2.20 -1.19
CA LYS A 74 11.92 -1.43 -2.40
C LYS A 74 13.22 -1.93 -3.03
N ARG A 75 14.21 -2.33 -2.23
CA ARG A 75 15.45 -2.93 -2.73
C ARG A 75 15.17 -4.26 -3.44
N GLU A 76 14.34 -5.11 -2.86
CA GLU A 76 14.01 -6.41 -3.46
C GLU A 76 13.19 -6.26 -4.74
N GLN A 77 12.18 -5.38 -4.74
CA GLN A 77 11.43 -5.05 -5.95
C GLN A 77 12.37 -4.53 -7.06
N LYS A 78 13.32 -3.65 -6.73
CA LYS A 78 14.34 -3.18 -7.68
C LYS A 78 15.21 -4.33 -8.20
N ALA A 79 15.57 -5.30 -7.36
CA ALA A 79 16.28 -6.50 -7.78
C ALA A 79 15.46 -7.33 -8.77
N ILE A 80 14.14 -7.47 -8.57
CA ILE A 80 13.23 -8.10 -9.52
C ILE A 80 13.21 -7.34 -10.85
N HIS A 81 13.10 -6.00 -10.83
CA HIS A 81 13.18 -5.21 -12.05
C HIS A 81 14.46 -5.50 -12.83
N TYR A 82 15.61 -5.64 -12.16
CA TYR A 82 16.85 -6.05 -12.80
C TYR A 82 16.80 -7.48 -13.36
N ARG A 83 16.30 -8.45 -12.59
CA ARG A 83 16.24 -9.87 -12.96
C ARG A 83 15.47 -10.13 -14.26
N PHE A 84 14.45 -9.31 -14.54
CA PHE A 84 13.58 -9.43 -15.72
C PHE A 84 13.86 -8.38 -16.81
N ASN A 85 14.91 -7.56 -16.67
CA ASN A 85 15.24 -6.53 -17.65
C ASN A 85 16.05 -7.11 -18.83
N PRO A 86 15.50 -7.15 -20.06
CA PRO A 86 16.19 -7.70 -21.23
C PRO A 86 17.41 -6.88 -21.66
N LEU A 87 17.49 -5.59 -21.30
CA LEU A 87 18.64 -4.73 -21.59
C LEU A 87 19.82 -4.96 -20.64
N ARG A 88 19.60 -5.65 -19.51
CA ARG A 88 20.60 -5.81 -18.45
C ARG A 88 21.00 -7.24 -18.17
N ARG A 89 20.27 -8.21 -18.73
CA ARG A 89 20.46 -9.63 -18.42
C ARG A 89 20.20 -10.51 -19.64
N SER A 90 20.93 -11.62 -19.72
CA SER A 90 20.82 -12.56 -20.84
C SER A 90 19.46 -13.28 -20.87
N ARG A 91 18.96 -13.56 -22.07
CA ARG A 91 17.66 -14.22 -22.31
C ARG A 91 17.51 -15.52 -21.53
N ARG A 92 18.52 -16.38 -21.53
CA ARG A 92 18.52 -17.67 -20.82
C ARG A 92 18.26 -17.53 -19.31
N LEU A 93 18.86 -16.51 -18.69
CA LEU A 93 18.65 -16.25 -17.25
C LEU A 93 17.25 -15.73 -16.98
N ILE A 94 16.72 -14.86 -17.85
CA ILE A 94 15.36 -14.34 -17.74
C ILE A 94 14.34 -15.48 -17.94
N GLU A 95 14.54 -16.38 -18.90
CA GLU A 95 13.68 -17.54 -19.13
C GLU A 95 13.66 -18.49 -17.93
N ARG A 96 14.83 -18.78 -17.35
CA ARG A 96 14.94 -19.60 -16.14
C ARG A 96 14.16 -18.97 -14.99
N ASP A 97 14.40 -17.68 -14.73
CA ASP A 97 13.74 -16.97 -13.63
C ASP A 97 12.23 -16.79 -13.87
N THR A 98 11.81 -16.63 -15.13
CA THR A 98 10.39 -16.60 -15.52
C THR A 98 9.73 -17.94 -15.24
N ARG A 99 10.36 -19.05 -15.64
CA ARG A 99 9.84 -20.40 -15.35
C ARG A 99 9.74 -20.62 -13.86
N GLN A 100 10.79 -20.28 -13.10
CA GLN A 100 10.79 -20.42 -11.64
C GLN A 100 9.66 -19.60 -10.99
N ALA A 101 9.49 -18.33 -11.38
CA ALA A 101 8.46 -17.48 -10.82
C ALA A 101 7.04 -17.99 -11.13
N LEU A 102 6.81 -18.51 -12.33
CA LEU A 102 5.53 -19.11 -12.72
C LEU A 102 5.29 -20.50 -12.11
N SER A 103 6.35 -21.15 -11.61
CA SER A 103 6.25 -22.41 -10.86
C SER A 103 6.07 -22.18 -9.36
N GLY A 104 6.12 -20.92 -8.92
CA GLY A 104 6.15 -20.54 -7.50
C GLY A 104 4.77 -20.57 -6.83
N PRO A 105 4.74 -20.64 -5.48
CA PRO A 105 3.54 -21.01 -4.74
C PRO A 105 2.70 -19.77 -4.44
N THR A 106 1.68 -19.48 -5.25
CA THR A 106 0.78 -18.35 -4.97
C THR A 106 -0.37 -18.76 -4.05
N THR A 107 -0.92 -19.96 -4.17
CA THR A 107 -2.12 -20.33 -3.40
C THR A 107 -1.82 -20.72 -1.96
N GLU A 108 -0.78 -21.53 -1.72
CA GLU A 108 -0.44 -22.02 -0.38
C GLU A 108 0.08 -20.89 0.52
N GLN A 109 0.94 -20.01 0.01
CA GLN A 109 1.46 -18.87 0.78
C GLN A 109 0.36 -17.85 1.12
N ILE A 110 -0.59 -17.61 0.21
CA ILE A 110 -1.74 -16.74 0.50
C ILE A 110 -2.64 -17.38 1.57
N ALA A 111 -2.85 -18.69 1.52
CA ALA A 111 -3.62 -19.41 2.54
C ALA A 111 -2.92 -19.34 3.92
N GLU A 112 -1.61 -19.52 3.95
CA GLU A 112 -0.80 -19.38 5.16
C GLU A 112 -0.87 -17.94 5.73
N LEU A 113 -0.78 -16.92 4.89
CA LEU A 113 -0.92 -15.52 5.32
C LEU A 113 -2.29 -15.27 5.96
N ARG A 114 -3.36 -15.77 5.35
CA ARG A 114 -4.72 -15.66 5.90
C ARG A 114 -4.82 -16.36 7.25
N ALA A 115 -4.32 -17.60 7.35
CA ALA A 115 -4.33 -18.36 8.59
C ALA A 115 -3.55 -17.63 9.71
N ASN A 116 -2.39 -17.04 9.40
CA ASN A 116 -1.61 -16.26 10.36
C ASN A 116 -2.37 -15.00 10.82
N LEU A 117 -3.01 -14.28 9.89
CA LEU A 117 -3.82 -13.11 10.25
C LEU A 117 -5.04 -13.49 11.11
N GLU A 118 -5.68 -14.62 10.83
CA GLU A 118 -6.79 -15.15 11.63
C GLU A 118 -6.32 -15.56 13.04
N ALA A 119 -5.16 -16.22 13.15
CA ALA A 119 -4.57 -16.58 14.44
C ALA A 119 -4.26 -15.34 15.30
N VAL A 120 -3.62 -14.32 14.71
CA VAL A 120 -3.33 -13.06 15.42
C VAL A 120 -4.62 -12.36 15.87
N ARG A 121 -5.67 -12.36 15.04
CA ARG A 121 -6.98 -11.81 15.41
C ARG A 121 -7.61 -12.58 16.58
N ALA A 122 -7.55 -13.92 16.55
CA ALA A 122 -8.09 -14.77 17.60
C ALA A 122 -7.36 -14.59 18.94
N GLU A 123 -6.02 -14.52 18.92
CA GLU A 123 -5.21 -14.24 20.11
C GLU A 123 -5.55 -12.87 20.71
N TYR A 124 -5.71 -11.85 19.87
CA TYR A 124 -6.08 -10.52 20.34
C TYR A 124 -7.49 -10.48 20.95
N ALA A 125 -8.47 -11.13 20.31
CA ALA A 125 -9.83 -11.25 20.85
C ALA A 125 -9.86 -11.99 22.20
N ALA A 126 -9.06 -13.05 22.34
CA ALA A 126 -8.95 -13.79 23.61
C ALA A 126 -8.38 -12.92 24.74
N ARG A 127 -7.36 -12.09 24.45
CA ARG A 127 -6.79 -11.15 25.43
C ARG A 127 -7.77 -10.07 25.85
N GLN A 128 -8.55 -9.51 24.92
CA GLN A 128 -9.60 -8.54 25.25
C GLN A 128 -10.75 -9.15 26.08
N GLY A 129 -11.09 -10.42 25.82
CA GLY A 129 -12.05 -11.17 26.64
C GLY A 129 -11.56 -11.43 28.07
N GLN A 130 -10.25 -11.54 28.27
CA GLN A 130 -9.64 -11.68 29.60
C GLN A 130 -9.61 -10.35 30.37
N GLU A 131 -9.24 -9.24 29.72
CA GLU A 131 -9.21 -7.91 30.36
C GLU A 131 -10.60 -7.40 30.78
N THR A 132 -11.67 -7.83 30.10
CA THR A 132 -13.05 -7.47 30.46
C THR A 132 -13.65 -8.32 31.57
N SER A 133 -12.99 -9.43 31.94
CA SER A 133 -13.46 -10.39 32.95
C SER A 133 -12.88 -10.15 34.35
N GLU A 134 -11.89 -9.25 34.49
CA GLU A 134 -11.42 -8.82 35.80
C GLU A 134 -12.35 -7.74 36.40
N PRO A 135 -12.83 -7.89 37.65
CA PRO A 135 -13.61 -6.86 38.30
C PRO A 135 -12.72 -5.63 38.50
N ARG A 136 -13.02 -4.57 37.74
CA ARG A 136 -12.34 -3.28 37.83
C ARG A 136 -12.59 -2.68 39.21
N THR A 137 -11.70 -2.95 40.17
CA THR A 137 -11.68 -2.23 41.45
C THR A 137 -11.45 -0.75 41.15
N THR A 138 -12.51 0.04 41.31
CA THR A 138 -12.52 1.49 41.16
C THR A 138 -11.61 2.12 42.20
N ARG A 139 -10.35 2.35 41.81
CA ARG A 139 -9.48 3.27 42.54
C ARG A 139 -9.99 4.70 42.29
N PRO A 140 -10.36 5.48 43.33
CA PRO A 140 -10.82 6.85 43.12
C PRO A 140 -9.70 7.71 42.54
N ARG A 141 -9.97 8.31 41.38
CA ARG A 141 -9.13 9.29 40.69
C ARG A 141 -9.02 10.54 41.58
N PRO A 142 -7.81 10.99 41.99
CA PRO A 142 -7.69 12.20 42.78
C PRO A 142 -8.11 13.43 41.96
N ALA A 143 -8.76 14.35 42.68
CA ALA A 143 -9.48 15.51 42.19
C ALA A 143 -8.64 16.43 41.27
N GLN A 144 -9.33 16.96 40.26
CA GLN A 144 -8.85 17.96 39.31
C GLN A 144 -8.30 19.20 40.02
N ARG A 145 -7.13 19.68 39.58
CA ARG A 145 -6.70 21.06 39.88
C ARG A 145 -7.41 22.03 38.92
N ALA A 146 -7.90 23.12 39.53
CA ALA A 146 -8.73 24.18 38.98
C ALA A 146 -8.00 25.09 37.94
N PRO A 147 -8.71 26.01 37.26
CA PRO A 147 -8.40 26.48 35.92
C PRO A 147 -7.38 27.62 35.91
N ARG A 148 -6.52 27.65 34.88
CA ARG A 148 -5.61 28.79 34.64
C ARG A 148 -6.02 29.51 33.35
N ALA A 149 -6.60 30.69 33.57
CA ALA A 149 -6.73 31.87 32.71
C ALA A 149 -6.80 31.68 31.18
N ALA A 150 -7.97 32.01 30.64
CA ALA A 150 -8.19 32.28 29.23
C ALA A 150 -7.30 33.44 28.75
N THR A 151 -6.30 33.13 27.93
CA THR A 151 -5.78 34.08 26.95
C THR A 151 -6.50 33.78 25.64
N ARG A 152 -7.40 34.70 25.25
CA ARG A 152 -7.90 34.78 23.88
C ARG A 152 -6.68 34.94 22.96
N SER A 153 -6.40 33.91 22.18
CA SER A 153 -5.78 34.07 20.88
C SER A 153 -6.77 33.61 19.83
N ALA A 154 -6.84 34.43 18.79
CA ALA A 154 -7.86 34.49 17.77
C ALA A 154 -8.33 33.11 17.25
N ALA A 155 -9.64 33.04 17.02
CA ALA A 155 -10.25 32.04 16.18
C ALA A 155 -9.44 31.90 14.88
N THR A 156 -8.77 30.77 14.71
CA THR A 156 -8.42 30.29 13.39
C THR A 156 -9.73 29.78 12.79
N PRO A 157 -10.16 30.25 11.61
CA PRO A 157 -11.36 29.70 10.99
C PRO A 157 -11.13 28.20 10.83
N ALA A 158 -12.13 27.40 11.19
CA ALA A 158 -12.17 25.99 10.84
C ALA A 158 -11.99 25.91 9.32
N GLY A 159 -10.78 25.53 8.89
CA GLY A 159 -10.55 25.12 7.52
C GLY A 159 -11.45 23.92 7.24
N PRO A 160 -11.97 23.78 6.01
CA PRO A 160 -12.79 22.63 5.66
C PRO A 160 -12.01 21.36 6.00
N ALA A 161 -12.70 20.37 6.57
CA ALA A 161 -12.16 19.04 6.78
C ALA A 161 -11.51 18.59 5.47
N LEU A 162 -10.20 18.33 5.50
CA LEU A 162 -9.50 17.74 4.37
C LEU A 162 -10.18 16.40 4.12
N HIS A 163 -10.93 16.31 3.02
CA HIS A 163 -11.37 15.02 2.49
C HIS A 163 -10.11 14.18 2.25
N PRO A 164 -10.14 12.85 2.46
CA PRO A 164 -9.06 11.97 2.01
C PRO A 164 -8.97 12.09 0.48
N GLY A 165 -8.16 13.05 0.02
CA GLY A 165 -8.05 13.38 -1.40
C GLY A 165 -7.07 12.46 -2.11
N LEU A 166 -6.94 12.67 -3.42
CA LEU A 166 -6.06 11.94 -4.37
C LEU A 166 -4.55 11.91 -4.01
N ALA A 167 -4.15 12.42 -2.85
CA ALA A 167 -2.80 12.29 -2.32
C ALA A 167 -2.39 10.81 -2.11
N ASP A 168 -3.38 9.92 -1.95
CA ASP A 168 -3.16 8.48 -1.80
C ASP A 168 -3.24 7.70 -3.14
N LEU A 169 -3.43 8.39 -4.28
CA LEU A 169 -3.40 7.75 -5.60
C LEU A 169 -2.04 7.15 -5.96
N ASP A 170 -2.11 6.10 -6.78
CA ASP A 170 -0.99 5.70 -7.63
C ASP A 170 -0.54 6.88 -8.52
N GLU A 171 0.78 7.07 -8.61
CA GLU A 171 1.41 8.18 -9.33
C GLU A 171 0.99 8.22 -10.82
N GLY A 172 0.67 7.08 -11.42
CA GLY A 172 0.20 6.99 -12.80
C GLY A 172 -1.17 7.66 -12.99
N ILE A 173 -2.11 7.37 -12.09
CA ILE A 173 -3.46 7.92 -12.15
C ILE A 173 -3.42 9.43 -11.89
N ARG A 174 -2.59 9.89 -10.93
CA ARG A 174 -2.39 11.31 -10.66
C ARG A 174 -1.84 12.06 -11.87
N SER A 175 -0.85 11.48 -12.55
CA SER A 175 -0.26 12.07 -13.75
C SER A 175 -1.28 12.17 -14.90
N ASP A 176 -2.12 11.16 -15.08
CA ASP A 176 -3.14 11.17 -16.13
C ASP A 176 -4.24 12.21 -15.84
N TYR A 177 -4.64 12.36 -14.57
CA TYR A 177 -5.57 13.41 -14.14
C TYR A 177 -5.02 14.82 -14.38
N GLN A 178 -3.78 15.07 -13.99
CA GLN A 178 -3.17 16.40 -14.12
C GLN A 178 -2.86 16.76 -15.58
N ALA A 179 -2.69 15.76 -16.45
CA ALA A 179 -2.59 15.97 -17.89
C ALA A 179 -3.93 16.34 -18.55
N LEU A 180 -5.04 15.85 -18.02
CA LEU A 180 -6.39 16.07 -18.57
C LEU A 180 -7.06 17.33 -18.02
N ALA A 181 -6.79 17.70 -16.76
CA ALA A 181 -7.37 18.86 -16.09
C ALA A 181 -6.29 19.62 -15.29
N PRO A 182 -5.37 20.35 -15.96
CA PRO A 182 -4.20 20.97 -15.33
C PRO A 182 -4.57 22.07 -14.31
N ASP A 183 -5.76 22.66 -14.44
CA ASP A 183 -6.24 23.76 -13.59
C ASP A 183 -7.07 23.27 -12.39
N LEU A 184 -7.27 21.96 -12.25
CA LEU A 184 -8.10 21.38 -11.19
C LEU A 184 -7.26 21.06 -9.96
N ASP A 185 -7.56 21.70 -8.83
CA ASP A 185 -6.88 21.43 -7.56
C ASP A 185 -7.38 20.12 -6.95
N LEU A 186 -6.67 19.04 -7.24
CA LEU A 186 -6.98 17.67 -6.81
C LEU A 186 -6.98 17.47 -5.28
N VAL A 187 -6.46 18.44 -4.51
CA VAL A 187 -6.35 18.34 -3.05
C VAL A 187 -7.55 18.99 -2.35
N THR A 188 -8.11 20.04 -2.95
CA THR A 188 -9.18 20.84 -2.32
C THR A 188 -10.53 20.71 -3.03
N THR A 189 -10.56 20.13 -4.23
CA THR A 189 -11.78 19.91 -5.00
C THR A 189 -12.60 18.75 -4.41
N PRO A 190 -13.91 18.93 -4.16
CA PRO A 190 -14.78 17.85 -3.68
C PRO A 190 -14.89 16.69 -4.68
N ASP A 191 -14.99 15.46 -4.15
CA ASP A 191 -15.04 14.22 -4.95
C ASP A 191 -16.11 14.26 -6.04
N ASP A 192 -17.32 14.73 -5.75
CA ASP A 192 -18.41 14.79 -6.74
C ASP A 192 -18.08 15.69 -7.95
N THR A 193 -17.28 16.72 -7.73
CA THR A 193 -16.76 17.57 -8.81
C THR A 193 -15.72 16.83 -9.63
N LEU A 194 -14.79 16.11 -8.99
CA LEU A 194 -13.80 15.27 -9.68
C LEU A 194 -14.46 14.17 -10.52
N ARG A 195 -15.54 13.56 -10.00
CA ARG A 195 -16.36 12.55 -10.69
C ARG A 195 -16.99 13.08 -11.96
N THR A 196 -17.64 14.24 -11.84
CA THR A 196 -18.35 14.87 -12.96
C THR A 196 -17.37 15.27 -14.06
N THR A 197 -16.25 15.91 -13.69
CA THR A 197 -15.20 16.30 -14.64
C THR A 197 -14.58 15.09 -15.33
N TRP A 198 -14.39 13.97 -14.62
CA TRP A 198 -13.85 12.75 -15.22
C TRP A 198 -14.79 12.10 -16.25
N ALA A 199 -16.09 12.04 -15.94
CA ALA A 199 -17.11 11.53 -16.85
C ALA A 199 -17.24 12.40 -18.12
N GLU A 200 -17.11 13.71 -17.99
CA GLU A 200 -17.11 14.66 -19.11
C GLU A 200 -15.87 14.52 -20.00
N LEU A 201 -14.70 14.28 -19.42
CA LEU A 201 -13.43 14.12 -20.15
C LEU A 201 -13.29 12.73 -20.80
N ASN A 202 -14.02 11.71 -20.33
CA ASN A 202 -13.98 10.35 -20.83
C ASN A 202 -15.38 9.78 -21.17
N PRO A 203 -16.10 10.35 -22.16
CA PRO A 203 -17.48 9.98 -22.47
C PRO A 203 -17.66 8.54 -22.98
N GLY A 204 -16.57 7.83 -23.29
CA GLY A 204 -16.58 6.43 -23.69
C GLY A 204 -16.32 5.42 -22.56
N MET A 205 -16.06 5.90 -21.34
CA MET A 205 -15.83 5.05 -20.17
C MET A 205 -17.17 4.77 -19.48
N SER A 206 -17.50 3.50 -19.25
CA SER A 206 -18.77 3.16 -18.59
C SER A 206 -18.76 3.68 -17.14
N GLY A 207 -19.93 4.07 -16.63
CA GLY A 207 -20.08 4.53 -15.24
C GLY A 207 -19.54 3.51 -14.23
N GLU A 208 -19.63 2.22 -14.52
CA GLU A 208 -19.05 1.15 -13.69
C GLU A 208 -17.52 1.18 -13.63
N LEU A 209 -16.83 1.58 -14.71
CA LEU A 209 -15.37 1.72 -14.70
C LEU A 209 -14.94 2.95 -13.91
N ILE A 210 -15.73 4.03 -13.98
CA ILE A 210 -15.52 5.25 -13.19
C ILE A 210 -15.71 4.92 -11.71
N GLU A 211 -16.77 4.20 -11.34
CA GLU A 211 -17.01 3.73 -9.97
C GLU A 211 -15.94 2.74 -9.48
N SER A 212 -15.45 1.83 -10.33
CA SER A 212 -14.35 0.92 -9.98
C SER A 212 -13.05 1.68 -9.69
N VAL A 213 -12.73 2.69 -10.49
CA VAL A 213 -11.56 3.53 -10.25
C VAL A 213 -11.75 4.35 -8.97
N LEU A 214 -12.94 4.90 -8.72
CA LEU A 214 -13.23 5.67 -7.51
C LEU A 214 -13.34 4.82 -6.24
N ALA A 215 -13.74 3.55 -6.35
CA ALA A 215 -13.74 2.59 -5.24
C ALA A 215 -12.31 2.20 -4.84
N ASP A 216 -11.44 1.98 -5.83
CA ASP A 216 -9.99 1.81 -5.61
C ASP A 216 -9.37 3.07 -4.96
N ILE A 217 -9.91 4.27 -5.24
CA ILE A 217 -9.48 5.55 -4.64
C ILE A 217 -9.91 5.69 -3.18
N ASN A 218 -11.11 5.22 -2.83
CA ASN A 218 -11.65 5.31 -1.47
C ASN A 218 -11.34 4.10 -0.57
N GLY A 219 -10.65 3.09 -1.10
CA GLY A 219 -10.23 1.91 -0.34
C GLY A 219 -11.40 1.04 0.15
N THR A 220 -12.46 0.91 -0.64
CA THR A 220 -13.61 0.03 -0.38
C THR A 220 -13.77 -1.03 -1.45
#